data_AF-A0A1J5GKF7-F1
#
_entry.id   AF-A0A1J5GKF7-F1
#
_cell.length_a   1.000
_cell.length_b   1.000
_cell.length_c   1.000
_cell.angle_alpha   90.00
_cell.angle_beta   90.00
_cell.angle_gamma   90.00
#
_symmetry.space_group_name_H-M   'P 1'
#
loop_
_entity.id
_entity.type
_entity.pdbx_description
1 polymer ?
#
loop_
_entity_poly.entity_id
_entity_poly.type
_entity_poly.pdbx_seq_one_letter_code
_entity_poly.pdbx_strand_id
1 'polypeptide(L)'
;MRILALVPGGTGEQLLFFPTLDTLKQQYPNAEIDVVVEPRAMASYRVCLSVNRVLKFDFNDRNSLADFGNLLGTIRDREYDAAILTQPRQSLKILLWLSGIPLRVSFGNQNNFLLTESIEFDPQEYAAVANHSLLAPFQILKPCPPIKVNLPKGDLDWAASEQKRLGLPKSGFILLNCGALANYPADSWAEIATDIQAKLPDLSIVAIDSVNNAELLEKLAARVPNLLIASPTDVGKLAALIATANLFICAEGDAMQFGVAVGTALVAILSAATSAKVFLPIAEKRVKYVQAIAGQSLKDIPPQTVLAKIWES
;
A
#
# COMPACT_ATOMS: atom_id res chain seq x y z
N MET A 1 26.70 -9.23 -0.34
CA MET A 1 25.82 -9.14 0.83
C MET A 1 24.43 -9.55 0.41
N ARG A 2 23.81 -10.49 1.13
CA ARG A 2 22.45 -10.99 0.89
C ARG A 2 21.58 -10.60 2.07
N ILE A 3 20.48 -9.89 1.79
CA ILE A 3 19.52 -9.44 2.81
C ILE A 3 18.19 -10.11 2.54
N LEU A 4 17.59 -10.65 3.59
CA LEU A 4 16.24 -11.19 3.58
C LEU A 4 15.30 -10.23 4.32
N ALA A 5 14.17 -9.86 3.74
CA ALA A 5 13.12 -9.13 4.46
C ALA A 5 11.83 -9.96 4.53
N LEU A 6 11.34 -10.22 5.75
CA LEU A 6 10.04 -10.82 5.99
C LEU A 6 9.04 -9.69 6.22
N VAL A 7 8.08 -9.55 5.32
CA VAL A 7 7.09 -8.46 5.33
C VAL A 7 5.68 -9.03 5.32
N PRO A 8 5.15 -9.48 6.49
CA PRO A 8 3.77 -9.92 6.59
C PRO A 8 2.80 -8.77 6.29
N GLY A 9 1.69 -9.08 5.63
CA GLY A 9 0.66 -8.08 5.28
C GLY A 9 0.25 -8.10 3.82
N GLY A 10 -0.67 -7.21 3.47
CA GLY A 10 -1.16 -7.02 2.11
C GLY A 10 -0.24 -6.14 1.29
N THR A 11 -0.77 -5.62 0.18
CA THR A 11 -0.01 -4.74 -0.72
C THR A 11 0.33 -3.41 -0.04
N GLY A 12 -0.55 -2.90 0.82
CA GLY A 12 -0.29 -1.68 1.58
C GLY A 12 0.96 -1.77 2.45
N GLU A 13 1.13 -2.86 3.21
CA GLU A 13 2.33 -3.07 4.03
C GLU A 13 3.61 -3.17 3.19
N GLN A 14 3.55 -3.74 1.99
CA GLN A 14 4.71 -3.81 1.10
C GLN A 14 5.12 -2.41 0.64
N LEU A 15 4.16 -1.60 0.19
CA LEU A 15 4.41 -0.23 -0.25
C LEU A 15 5.01 0.64 0.86
N LEU A 16 4.51 0.48 2.09
CA LEU A 16 5.08 1.13 3.28
C LEU A 16 6.52 0.67 3.59
N PHE A 17 6.97 -0.47 3.06
CA PHE A 17 8.33 -0.97 3.23
C PHE A 17 9.26 -0.63 2.04
N PHE A 18 8.73 -0.13 0.92
CA PHE A 18 9.55 0.20 -0.26
C PHE A 18 10.64 1.24 0.00
N PRO A 19 10.40 2.35 0.74
CA PRO A 19 11.46 3.29 1.12
C PRO A 19 12.66 2.63 1.81
N THR A 20 12.39 1.61 2.65
CA THR A 20 13.41 0.84 3.36
C THR A 20 14.24 0.01 2.38
N LEU A 21 13.59 -0.68 1.45
CA LEU A 21 14.24 -1.47 0.40
C LEU A 21 15.09 -0.58 -0.53
N ASP A 22 14.55 0.55 -0.96
CA ASP A 22 15.22 1.51 -1.82
C ASP A 22 16.46 2.10 -1.14
N THR A 23 16.36 2.44 0.14
CA THR A 23 17.50 2.96 0.90
C THR A 23 18.59 1.89 1.06
N LEU A 24 18.22 0.64 1.34
CA LEU A 24 19.16 -0.48 1.38
C LEU A 24 19.88 -0.67 0.04
N LYS A 25 19.14 -0.67 -1.06
CA LYS A 25 19.71 -0.85 -2.40
C LYS A 25 20.61 0.32 -2.80
N GLN A 26 20.28 1.55 -2.42
CA GLN A 26 21.13 2.71 -2.64
C GLN A 26 22.42 2.66 -1.80
N GLN A 27 22.33 2.26 -0.54
CA GLN A 27 23.49 2.15 0.35
C GLN A 27 24.39 0.98 -0.05
N TYR A 28 23.80 -0.11 -0.51
CA TYR A 28 24.49 -1.33 -0.92
C TYR A 28 24.06 -1.74 -2.35
N PRO A 29 24.57 -1.09 -3.41
CA PRO A 29 24.14 -1.32 -4.79
C PRO A 29 24.25 -2.77 -5.26
N ASN A 30 25.27 -3.48 -4.78
CA ASN A 30 25.55 -4.88 -5.10
C ASN A 30 24.87 -5.87 -4.13
N ALA A 31 24.06 -5.41 -3.18
CA ALA A 31 23.33 -6.31 -2.30
C ALA A 31 22.22 -7.05 -3.07
N GLU A 32 22.06 -8.34 -2.78
CA GLU A 32 20.90 -9.11 -3.20
C GLU A 32 19.85 -8.99 -2.09
N ILE A 33 18.69 -8.43 -2.42
CA ILE A 33 17.61 -8.24 -1.45
C ILE A 33 16.46 -9.15 -1.86
N ASP A 34 16.22 -10.18 -1.05
CA ASP A 34 15.09 -11.08 -1.23
C ASP A 34 14.01 -10.76 -0.19
N VAL A 35 12.75 -10.93 -0.55
CA VAL A 35 11.61 -10.64 0.32
C VAL A 35 10.72 -11.88 0.46
N VAL A 36 10.15 -12.08 1.64
CA VAL A 36 9.13 -13.10 1.92
C VAL A 36 7.83 -12.40 2.25
N VAL A 37 6.80 -12.66 1.45
CA VAL A 37 5.53 -11.92 1.48
C VAL A 37 4.32 -12.83 1.36
N GLU A 38 3.17 -12.31 1.76
CA GLU A 38 1.88 -12.99 1.54
C GLU A 38 1.65 -13.24 0.05
N PRO A 39 1.03 -14.38 -0.36
CA PRO A 39 0.72 -14.66 -1.76
C PRO A 39 -0.02 -13.50 -2.45
N ARG A 40 -0.98 -12.87 -1.76
CA ARG A 40 -1.76 -11.74 -2.27
C ARG A 40 -0.94 -10.46 -2.50
N ALA A 41 0.18 -10.31 -1.80
CA ALA A 41 1.03 -9.12 -1.85
C ALA A 41 2.16 -9.26 -2.87
N MET A 42 2.42 -10.46 -3.41
CA MET A 42 3.51 -10.73 -4.35
C MET A 42 3.51 -9.79 -5.56
N ALA A 43 2.32 -9.47 -6.08
CA ALA A 43 2.18 -8.61 -7.26
C ALA A 43 2.75 -7.20 -7.04
N SER A 44 2.77 -6.69 -5.80
CA SER A 44 3.29 -5.36 -5.46
C SER A 44 4.73 -5.13 -5.92
N TYR A 45 5.56 -6.18 -5.94
CA TYR A 45 6.97 -6.07 -6.33
C TYR A 45 7.19 -5.91 -7.84
N ARG A 46 6.13 -6.02 -8.66
CA ARG A 46 6.20 -5.61 -10.08
C ARG A 46 6.57 -4.14 -10.24
N VAL A 47 6.24 -3.31 -9.25
CA VAL A 47 6.53 -1.87 -9.23
C VAL A 47 7.66 -1.49 -8.27
N CYS A 48 8.44 -2.47 -7.79
CA CYS A 48 9.64 -2.26 -6.95
C CYS A 48 10.89 -2.70 -7.72
N LEU A 49 11.91 -1.84 -7.80
CA LEU A 49 13.18 -2.15 -8.49
C LEU A 49 14.28 -2.66 -7.55
N SER A 50 14.05 -2.57 -6.25
CA SER A 50 15.09 -2.79 -5.23
C SER A 50 15.25 -4.26 -4.83
N VAL A 51 14.33 -5.13 -5.27
CA VAL A 51 14.25 -6.54 -4.86
C VAL A 51 14.73 -7.46 -5.98
N ASN A 52 15.50 -8.48 -5.59
CA ASN A 52 16.04 -9.52 -6.46
C ASN A 52 15.08 -10.71 -6.59
N ARG A 53 14.50 -11.19 -5.48
CA ARG A 53 13.56 -12.31 -5.48
C ARG A 53 12.42 -12.09 -4.49
N VAL A 54 11.23 -12.51 -4.90
CA VAL A 54 10.03 -12.51 -4.07
C VAL A 54 9.64 -13.95 -3.77
N LEU A 55 9.67 -14.32 -2.50
CA LEU A 55 9.24 -15.61 -1.98
C LEU A 55 7.83 -15.45 -1.40
N LYS A 56 6.95 -16.42 -1.64
CA LYS A 56 5.64 -16.46 -0.98
C LYS A 56 5.68 -17.30 0.27
N PHE A 57 5.03 -16.79 1.31
CA PHE A 57 4.70 -17.54 2.51
C PHE A 57 3.39 -16.96 3.05
N ASP A 58 2.41 -17.82 3.29
CA ASP A 58 1.16 -17.38 3.89
C ASP A 58 1.38 -17.19 5.39
N PHE A 59 1.43 -15.96 5.90
CA PHE A 59 1.70 -15.76 7.32
C PHE A 59 0.45 -15.97 8.20
N ASN A 60 -0.74 -16.05 7.60
CA ASN A 60 -2.03 -16.07 8.32
C ASN A 60 -2.67 -17.46 8.35
N ASP A 61 -2.29 -18.35 7.45
CA ASP A 61 -2.73 -19.75 7.49
C ASP A 61 -2.10 -20.52 8.67
N ARG A 62 -2.76 -21.62 9.06
CA ARG A 62 -2.22 -22.63 9.98
C ARG A 62 -1.12 -23.40 9.24
N ASN A 63 0.00 -22.73 8.99
CA ASN A 63 1.15 -23.31 8.33
C ASN A 63 1.53 -24.62 8.99
N SER A 64 1.63 -25.67 8.17
CA SER A 64 2.12 -26.95 8.65
C SER A 64 3.60 -26.83 9.02
N LEU A 65 4.09 -27.75 9.85
CA LEU A 65 5.53 -27.84 10.12
C LEU A 65 6.34 -28.06 8.83
N ALA A 66 5.73 -28.65 7.79
CA ALA A 66 6.36 -28.83 6.49
C ALA A 66 6.52 -27.49 5.74
N ASP A 67 5.51 -26.61 5.75
CA ASP A 67 5.60 -25.28 5.12
C ASP A 67 6.68 -24.43 5.79
N PHE A 68 6.74 -24.49 7.12
CA PHE A 68 7.77 -23.83 7.91
C PHE A 68 9.17 -24.40 7.61
N GLY A 69 9.30 -25.73 7.55
CA GLY A 69 10.54 -26.41 7.20
C GLY A 69 11.03 -26.09 5.78
N ASN A 70 10.11 -26.01 4.82
CA ASN A 70 10.41 -25.63 3.43
C ASN A 70 10.92 -24.19 3.33
N LEU A 71 10.27 -23.24 4.01
CA LEU A 71 10.74 -21.86 4.06
C LEU A 71 12.12 -21.78 4.73
N LEU A 72 12.30 -22.46 5.86
CA LEU A 72 13.58 -22.51 6.57
C LEU A 72 14.71 -23.07 5.68
N GLY A 73 14.47 -24.17 4.98
CA GLY A 73 15.42 -24.75 4.03
C GLY A 73 15.77 -23.77 2.92
N THR A 74 14.76 -23.18 2.28
CA THR A 74 14.93 -22.15 1.23
C THR A 74 15.78 -20.97 1.72
N ILE A 75 15.59 -20.55 2.97
CA ILE A 75 16.36 -19.45 3.56
C ILE A 75 17.80 -19.85 3.84
N ARG A 76 18.03 -21.04 4.40
CA ARG A 76 19.36 -21.55 4.74
C ARG A 76 20.22 -21.76 3.49
N ASP A 77 19.63 -22.29 2.42
CA ASP A 77 20.32 -22.53 1.16
C ASP A 77 20.87 -21.25 0.49
N ARG A 78 20.35 -20.08 0.88
CA ARG A 78 20.75 -18.78 0.33
C ARG A 78 21.83 -18.08 1.15
N GLU A 79 22.14 -18.56 2.35
CA GLU A 79 23.20 -18.01 3.21
C GLU A 79 23.09 -16.48 3.36
N TYR A 80 21.96 -15.99 3.87
CA TYR A 80 21.77 -14.55 4.06
C TYR A 80 22.68 -14.00 5.16
N ASP A 81 23.24 -12.82 4.93
CA ASP A 81 24.06 -12.09 5.89
C ASP A 81 23.19 -11.35 6.91
N ALA A 82 22.00 -10.89 6.50
CA ALA A 82 21.10 -10.14 7.35
C ALA A 82 19.64 -10.45 7.06
N ALA A 83 18.80 -10.35 8.10
CA ALA A 83 17.36 -10.45 8.01
C ALA A 83 16.66 -9.28 8.69
N ILE A 84 15.61 -8.75 8.06
CA ILE A 84 14.70 -7.74 8.61
C ILE A 84 13.31 -8.35 8.73
N LEU A 85 12.68 -8.21 9.90
CA LEU A 85 11.30 -8.63 10.14
C LEU A 85 10.46 -7.42 10.55
N THR A 86 9.45 -7.06 9.75
CA THR A 86 8.63 -5.87 9.99
C THR A 86 7.54 -6.10 11.03
N GLN A 87 7.06 -7.34 11.19
CA GLN A 87 6.07 -7.72 12.20
C GLN A 87 6.61 -8.81 13.13
N PRO A 88 6.93 -8.49 14.40
CA PRO A 88 7.66 -9.37 15.31
C PRO A 88 6.82 -10.53 15.88
N ARG A 89 6.42 -11.49 15.04
CA ARG A 89 5.75 -12.74 15.47
C ARG A 89 6.77 -13.74 16.03
N GLN A 90 6.46 -14.42 17.13
CA GLN A 90 7.40 -15.36 17.79
C GLN A 90 7.84 -16.50 16.85
N SER A 91 6.93 -17.07 16.07
CA SER A 91 7.25 -18.11 15.09
C SER A 91 8.27 -17.65 14.05
N LEU A 92 8.18 -16.40 13.59
CA LEU A 92 9.12 -15.84 12.60
C LEU A 92 10.48 -15.51 13.23
N LYS A 93 10.50 -15.07 14.50
CA LYS A 93 11.76 -14.90 15.25
C LYS A 93 12.50 -16.24 15.40
N ILE A 94 11.77 -17.30 15.74
CA ILE A 94 12.33 -18.66 15.82
C ILE A 94 12.83 -19.12 14.45
N LEU A 95 12.08 -18.87 13.38
CA LEU A 95 12.50 -19.19 12.01
C LEU A 95 13.83 -18.52 11.64
N LEU A 96 13.94 -17.21 11.87
CA LEU A 96 15.17 -16.47 11.60
C LEU A 96 16.33 -16.95 12.46
N TRP A 97 16.10 -17.26 13.73
CA TRP A 97 17.11 -17.82 14.61
C TRP A 97 17.60 -19.21 14.13
N LEU A 98 16.68 -20.12 13.78
CA LEU A 98 17.00 -21.45 13.24
C LEU A 98 17.68 -21.40 11.87
N SER A 99 17.49 -20.32 11.11
CA SER A 99 18.15 -20.13 9.82
C SER A 99 19.63 -19.81 9.93
N GLY A 100 20.11 -19.42 11.12
CA GLY A 100 21.52 -19.12 11.35
C GLY A 100 22.02 -17.79 10.77
N ILE A 101 21.12 -16.95 10.24
CA ILE A 101 21.46 -15.62 9.72
C ILE A 101 22.10 -14.79 10.82
N PRO A 102 23.30 -14.22 10.65
CA PRO A 102 24.05 -13.61 11.75
C PRO A 102 23.42 -12.30 12.25
N LEU A 103 22.95 -11.42 11.36
CA LEU A 103 22.26 -10.19 11.74
C LEU A 103 20.73 -10.34 11.57
N ARG A 104 19.97 -10.32 12.67
CA ARG A 104 18.50 -10.47 12.68
C ARG A 104 17.88 -9.25 13.36
N VAL A 105 17.26 -8.38 12.56
CA VAL A 105 16.71 -7.10 12.99
C VAL A 105 15.19 -7.13 12.97
N SER A 106 14.56 -6.66 14.04
CA SER A 106 13.11 -6.54 14.13
C SER A 106 12.72 -5.56 15.23
N PHE A 107 11.45 -5.15 15.26
CA PHE A 107 10.90 -4.47 16.42
C PHE A 107 10.81 -5.39 17.66
N GLY A 108 11.04 -4.82 18.84
CA GLY A 108 10.79 -5.51 20.11
C GLY A 108 11.65 -5.00 21.26
N ASN A 109 11.59 -5.72 22.38
CA ASN A 109 12.37 -5.39 23.57
C ASN A 109 13.84 -5.77 23.37
N GLN A 110 14.72 -5.05 24.08
CA GLN A 110 16.13 -5.41 24.21
C GLN A 110 16.28 -6.80 24.86
N ASN A 111 17.41 -7.49 24.60
CA ASN A 111 17.74 -8.83 25.11
C ASN A 111 16.90 -10.01 24.58
N ASN A 112 16.40 -9.92 23.34
CA ASN A 112 15.75 -11.05 22.69
C ASN A 112 16.79 -11.95 22.00
N PHE A 113 17.11 -13.12 22.56
CA PHE A 113 18.12 -14.02 21.99
C PHE A 113 17.80 -14.52 20.56
N LEU A 114 16.53 -14.47 20.13
CA LEU A 114 16.12 -14.86 18.78
C LEU A 114 16.50 -13.78 17.75
N LEU A 115 16.62 -12.53 18.18
CA LEU A 115 17.08 -11.40 17.38
C LEU A 115 18.52 -11.08 17.77
N THR A 116 19.27 -10.40 16.89
CA THR A 116 20.53 -9.78 17.33
C THR A 116 20.32 -8.32 17.66
N GLU A 117 19.41 -7.66 16.95
CA GLU A 117 19.15 -6.24 17.09
C GLU A 117 17.65 -6.01 17.21
N SER A 118 17.25 -5.32 18.28
CA SER A 118 15.87 -4.96 18.56
C SER A 118 15.71 -3.46 18.47
N ILE A 119 14.77 -3.00 17.63
CA ILE A 119 14.42 -1.59 17.51
C ILE A 119 13.11 -1.33 18.28
N GLU A 120 13.05 -0.21 19.00
CA GLU A 120 11.82 0.22 19.67
C GLU A 120 10.74 0.59 18.64
N PHE A 121 9.49 0.19 18.89
CA PHE A 121 8.38 0.43 17.99
C PHE A 121 7.45 1.48 18.56
N ASP A 122 7.29 2.60 17.86
CA ASP A 122 6.25 3.58 18.12
C ASP A 122 5.00 3.25 17.30
N PRO A 123 3.88 2.83 17.93
CA PRO A 123 2.64 2.51 17.23
C PRO A 123 1.92 3.74 16.64
N GLN A 124 2.38 4.96 16.96
CA GLN A 124 1.82 6.21 16.45
C GLN A 124 2.69 6.84 15.35
N GLU A 125 3.82 6.23 15.01
CA GLU A 125 4.69 6.69 13.94
C GLU A 125 4.13 6.28 12.58
N TYR A 126 4.40 7.09 11.55
CA TYR A 126 4.08 6.73 10.19
C TYR A 126 4.80 5.42 9.83
N ALA A 127 4.06 4.38 9.41
CA ALA A 127 4.57 3.03 9.29
C ALA A 127 5.78 2.92 8.34
N ALA A 128 5.88 3.76 7.31
CA ALA A 128 7.06 3.80 6.45
C ALA A 128 8.30 4.31 7.19
N VAL A 129 8.15 5.32 8.04
CA VAL A 129 9.23 5.85 8.90
C VAL A 129 9.62 4.81 9.97
N ALA A 130 8.63 4.18 10.60
CA ALA A 130 8.88 3.09 11.55
C ALA A 130 9.66 1.96 10.88
N ASN A 131 9.21 1.47 9.72
CA ASN A 131 9.90 0.45 8.93
C ASN A 131 11.32 0.85 8.52
N HIS A 132 11.55 2.14 8.25
CA HIS A 132 12.86 2.67 7.88
C HIS A 132 13.85 2.65 9.06
N SER A 133 13.35 2.80 10.30
CA SER A 133 14.19 2.75 11.51
C SER A 133 14.84 1.38 11.73
N LEU A 134 14.30 0.30 11.13
CA LEU A 134 14.92 -1.03 11.10
C LEU A 134 16.29 -1.04 10.38
N LEU A 135 16.65 0.04 9.69
CA LEU A 135 17.95 0.19 9.06
C LEU A 135 19.05 0.71 9.99
N ALA A 136 18.72 1.12 11.22
CA ALA A 136 19.71 1.64 12.16
C ALA A 136 20.90 0.69 12.40
N PRO A 137 20.72 -0.65 12.55
CA PRO A 137 21.85 -1.57 12.71
C PRO A 137 22.72 -1.73 11.46
N PHE A 138 22.23 -1.31 10.29
CA PHE A 138 22.99 -1.24 9.04
C PHE A 138 23.78 0.08 8.91
N GLN A 139 23.83 0.88 9.98
CA GLN A 139 24.45 2.21 10.04
C GLN A 139 23.81 3.23 9.09
N ILE A 140 22.51 3.04 8.80
CA ILE A 140 21.71 3.95 7.98
C ILE A 140 20.81 4.75 8.91
N LEU A 141 21.19 6.01 9.15
CA LEU A 141 20.44 6.96 10.00
C LEU A 141 19.81 8.11 9.21
N LYS A 142 19.72 7.95 7.88
CA LYS A 142 19.11 8.95 7.00
C LYS A 142 17.60 9.01 7.26
N PRO A 143 16.94 10.15 7.08
CA PRO A 143 15.48 10.23 7.13
C PRO A 143 14.83 9.29 6.10
N CYS A 144 13.65 8.75 6.43
CA CYS A 144 12.87 7.94 5.51
C CYS A 144 12.50 8.77 4.26
N PRO A 145 12.84 8.32 3.04
CA PRO A 145 12.37 8.98 1.84
C PRO A 145 10.85 8.74 1.66
N PRO A 146 10.16 9.59 0.87
CA PRO A 146 8.77 9.34 0.50
C PRO A 146 8.62 8.00 -0.23
N ILE A 147 7.46 7.37 -0.09
CA ILE A 147 7.11 6.17 -0.85
C ILE A 147 7.12 6.49 -2.33
N LYS A 148 7.76 5.61 -3.11
CA LYS A 148 7.80 5.68 -4.57
C LYS A 148 7.58 4.29 -5.14
N VAL A 149 6.99 4.27 -6.33
CA VAL A 149 6.86 3.06 -7.14
C VAL A 149 7.45 3.32 -8.52
N ASN A 150 8.03 2.29 -9.10
CA ASN A 150 8.41 2.32 -10.50
C ASN A 150 7.20 1.95 -11.36
N LEU A 151 6.87 2.79 -12.34
CA LEU A 151 5.81 2.53 -13.30
C LEU A 151 6.45 2.04 -14.62
N PRO A 152 6.39 0.74 -14.94
CA PRO A 152 6.83 0.24 -16.23
C PRO A 152 6.17 0.99 -17.38
N LYS A 153 6.93 1.27 -18.45
CA LYS A 153 6.42 1.97 -19.63
C LYS A 153 5.14 1.35 -20.19
N GLY A 154 5.06 0.01 -20.22
CA GLY A 154 3.86 -0.70 -20.70
C GLY A 154 2.59 -0.41 -19.87
N ASP A 155 2.72 -0.11 -18.58
CA ASP A 155 1.56 0.24 -17.74
C ASP A 155 1.10 1.69 -17.99
N LEU A 156 2.05 2.60 -18.22
CA LEU A 156 1.75 3.97 -18.63
C LEU A 156 1.09 4.01 -20.02
N ASP A 157 1.61 3.22 -20.97
CA ASP A 157 1.02 3.09 -22.31
C ASP A 157 -0.39 2.49 -22.25
N TRP A 158 -0.59 1.50 -21.36
CA TRP A 158 -1.93 0.95 -21.09
C TRP A 158 -2.86 2.02 -20.49
N ALA A 159 -2.43 2.76 -19.46
CA ALA A 159 -3.24 3.81 -18.85
C ALA A 159 -3.62 4.87 -19.89
N ALA A 160 -2.69 5.31 -20.73
CA ALA A 160 -2.97 6.26 -21.80
C ALA A 160 -3.97 5.71 -22.84
N SER A 161 -3.90 4.42 -23.14
CA SER A 161 -4.85 3.74 -24.04
C SER A 161 -6.24 3.62 -23.40
N GLU A 162 -6.29 3.33 -22.10
CA GLU A 162 -7.54 3.24 -21.35
C GLU A 162 -8.23 4.60 -21.23
N GLN A 163 -7.48 5.67 -20.99
CA GLN A 163 -8.01 7.03 -21.00
C GLN A 163 -8.63 7.40 -22.37
N LYS A 164 -7.98 7.01 -23.48
CA LYS A 164 -8.52 7.20 -24.83
C LYS A 164 -9.78 6.37 -25.07
N ARG A 165 -9.80 5.10 -24.63
CA ARG A 165 -10.97 4.21 -24.73
C ARG A 165 -12.17 4.79 -24.01
N LEU A 166 -11.94 5.39 -22.84
CA LEU A 166 -12.95 6.05 -22.02
C LEU A 166 -13.34 7.44 -22.52
N GLY A 167 -12.65 7.99 -23.52
CA GLY A 167 -12.92 9.33 -24.05
C GLY A 167 -12.62 10.45 -23.06
N LEU A 168 -11.63 10.26 -22.17
CA LEU A 168 -11.33 11.24 -21.13
C LEU A 168 -10.80 12.55 -21.72
N PRO A 169 -11.23 13.70 -21.19
CA PRO A 169 -10.80 15.00 -21.68
C PRO A 169 -9.35 15.29 -21.27
N LYS A 170 -8.72 16.23 -21.99
CA LYS A 170 -7.34 16.65 -21.69
C LYS A 170 -7.22 17.43 -20.37
N SER A 171 -8.32 17.97 -19.86
CA SER A 171 -8.42 18.58 -18.52
C SER A 171 -8.16 17.55 -17.41
N GLY A 172 -8.37 16.26 -17.71
CA GLY A 172 -8.10 15.13 -16.84
C GLY A 172 -9.37 14.54 -16.22
N PHE A 173 -9.21 13.83 -15.09
CA PHE A 173 -10.30 13.07 -14.48
C PHE A 173 -10.09 12.88 -12.97
N ILE A 174 -11.19 12.56 -12.30
CA ILE A 174 -11.24 12.18 -10.90
C ILE A 174 -11.47 10.68 -10.81
N LEU A 175 -10.62 10.01 -10.04
CA LEU A 175 -10.63 8.56 -9.91
C LEU A 175 -11.22 8.15 -8.57
N LEU A 176 -12.21 7.27 -8.59
CA LEU A 176 -12.87 6.71 -7.41
C LEU A 176 -12.42 5.26 -7.20
N ASN A 177 -11.98 4.92 -6.00
CA ASN A 177 -11.86 3.54 -5.55
C ASN A 177 -12.76 3.31 -4.34
N CYS A 178 -13.85 2.57 -4.57
CA CYS A 178 -14.86 2.35 -3.54
C CYS A 178 -14.43 1.38 -2.43
N GLY A 179 -13.26 0.74 -2.56
CA GLY A 179 -12.66 -0.18 -1.60
C GLY A 179 -13.39 -1.52 -1.55
N ALA A 180 -12.69 -2.62 -1.82
CA ALA A 180 -13.29 -3.96 -1.90
C ALA A 180 -14.03 -4.43 -0.63
N LEU A 181 -13.67 -3.89 0.54
CA LEU A 181 -14.20 -4.30 1.84
C LEU A 181 -14.67 -3.13 2.71
N ALA A 182 -14.55 -1.90 2.21
CA ALA A 182 -14.82 -0.69 2.99
C ALA A 182 -16.33 -0.46 3.21
N ASN A 183 -17.19 -0.98 2.32
CA ASN A 183 -18.65 -0.91 2.44
C ASN A 183 -19.21 0.53 2.61
N TYR A 184 -18.54 1.54 2.06
CA TYR A 184 -19.08 2.92 2.01
C TYR A 184 -20.27 2.97 1.04
N PRO A 185 -21.44 3.55 1.41
CA PRO A 185 -22.67 3.38 0.64
C PRO A 185 -22.60 3.91 -0.79
N ALA A 186 -23.23 3.20 -1.72
CA ALA A 186 -23.32 3.63 -3.13
C ALA A 186 -24.02 4.98 -3.27
N ASP A 187 -25.04 5.26 -2.46
CA ASP A 187 -25.73 6.56 -2.44
C ASP A 187 -24.78 7.69 -2.02
N SER A 188 -23.92 7.46 -1.01
CA SER A 188 -22.92 8.45 -0.57
C SER A 188 -21.85 8.69 -1.64
N TRP A 189 -21.36 7.63 -2.30
CA TRP A 189 -20.47 7.77 -3.46
C TRP A 189 -21.11 8.55 -4.61
N ALA A 190 -22.40 8.29 -4.88
CA ALA A 190 -23.14 8.97 -5.94
C ALA A 190 -23.32 10.46 -5.65
N GLU A 191 -23.60 10.83 -4.40
CA GLU A 191 -23.68 12.22 -3.98
C GLU A 191 -22.35 12.94 -4.16
N ILE A 192 -21.24 12.32 -3.71
CA ILE A 192 -19.88 12.87 -3.91
C ILE A 192 -19.58 13.09 -5.39
N ALA A 193 -19.85 12.08 -6.23
CA ALA A 193 -19.58 12.15 -7.66
C ALA A 193 -20.43 13.23 -8.34
N THR A 194 -21.71 13.33 -7.99
CA THR A 194 -22.64 14.31 -8.59
C THR A 194 -22.29 15.75 -8.19
N ASP A 195 -21.92 16.02 -6.92
CA ASP A 195 -21.46 17.35 -6.49
C ASP A 195 -20.18 17.77 -7.22
N ILE A 196 -19.23 16.84 -7.37
CA ILE A 196 -18.00 17.06 -8.12
C ILE A 196 -18.30 17.39 -9.59
N GLN A 197 -19.17 16.62 -10.27
CA GLN A 197 -19.55 16.90 -11.66
C GLN A 197 -20.23 18.26 -11.80
N ALA A 198 -21.06 18.66 -10.84
CA ALA A 198 -21.73 19.95 -10.86
C ALA A 198 -20.75 21.13 -10.73
N LYS A 199 -19.68 20.98 -9.94
CA LYS A 199 -18.66 22.02 -9.71
C LYS A 199 -17.54 22.00 -10.75
N LEU A 200 -17.21 20.84 -11.30
CA LEU A 200 -16.14 20.63 -12.27
C LEU A 200 -16.67 19.87 -13.49
N PRO A 201 -17.53 20.50 -14.32
CA PRO A 201 -18.18 19.83 -15.45
C PRO A 201 -17.19 19.39 -16.54
N ASP A 202 -16.00 19.98 -16.58
CA ASP A 202 -14.94 19.64 -17.55
C ASP A 202 -14.09 18.43 -17.11
N LEU A 203 -14.31 17.87 -15.93
CA LEU A 203 -13.61 16.66 -15.46
C LEU A 203 -14.54 15.46 -15.49
N SER A 204 -14.06 14.38 -16.09
CA SER A 204 -14.75 13.09 -16.03
C SER A 204 -14.53 12.41 -14.68
N ILE A 205 -15.53 11.63 -14.26
CA ILE A 205 -15.41 10.76 -13.08
C ILE A 205 -15.26 9.32 -13.56
N VAL A 206 -14.20 8.67 -13.08
CA VAL A 206 -13.89 7.27 -13.38
C VAL A 206 -13.94 6.48 -12.07
N ALA A 207 -14.72 5.41 -12.02
CA ALA A 207 -14.69 4.46 -10.92
C ALA A 207 -13.85 3.22 -11.29
N ILE A 208 -13.11 2.71 -10.31
CA ILE A 208 -12.33 1.48 -10.46
C ILE A 208 -13.22 0.27 -10.18
N ASP A 209 -13.30 -0.61 -11.16
CA ASP A 209 -13.79 -1.96 -10.99
C ASP A 209 -12.71 -2.83 -10.33
N SER A 210 -12.91 -3.07 -9.04
CA SER A 210 -12.08 -3.94 -8.22
C SER A 210 -12.90 -5.11 -7.70
N VAL A 211 -12.19 -6.11 -7.16
CA VAL A 211 -12.79 -7.27 -6.51
C VAL A 211 -13.89 -6.84 -5.52
N ASN A 212 -15.03 -7.52 -5.56
CA ASN A 212 -16.23 -7.32 -4.71
C ASN A 212 -16.98 -5.98 -4.88
N ASN A 213 -16.74 -5.19 -5.93
CA ASN A 213 -17.43 -3.92 -6.14
C ASN A 213 -18.54 -3.91 -7.20
N ALA A 214 -18.81 -5.03 -7.89
CA ALA A 214 -19.74 -5.07 -9.02
C ALA A 214 -21.14 -4.49 -8.70
N GLU A 215 -21.77 -4.93 -7.60
CA GLU A 215 -23.11 -4.44 -7.20
C GLU A 215 -23.09 -2.95 -6.80
N LEU A 216 -22.00 -2.50 -6.15
CA LEU A 216 -21.84 -1.10 -5.78
C LEU A 216 -21.69 -0.23 -7.03
N LEU A 217 -20.89 -0.66 -8.01
CA LEU A 217 -20.66 0.07 -9.25
C LEU A 217 -21.89 0.12 -10.14
N GLU A 218 -22.70 -0.94 -10.18
CA GLU A 218 -23.99 -0.92 -10.86
C GLU A 218 -24.93 0.14 -10.27
N LYS A 219 -25.04 0.17 -8.94
CA LYS A 219 -25.85 1.18 -8.22
C LYS A 219 -25.32 2.59 -8.43
N LEU A 220 -24.00 2.76 -8.51
CA LEU A 220 -23.34 4.04 -8.73
C LEU A 220 -23.57 4.53 -10.17
N ALA A 221 -23.39 3.66 -11.17
CA ALA A 221 -23.61 3.96 -12.58
C ALA A 221 -25.08 4.32 -12.89
N ALA A 222 -26.03 3.73 -12.16
CA ALA A 222 -27.44 4.08 -12.29
C ALA A 222 -27.79 5.48 -11.75
N ARG A 223 -26.94 6.07 -10.90
CA ARG A 223 -27.20 7.34 -10.20
C ARG A 223 -26.33 8.50 -10.68
N VAL A 224 -25.13 8.20 -11.18
CA VAL A 224 -24.15 9.20 -11.59
C VAL A 224 -24.14 9.27 -13.12
N PRO A 225 -24.64 10.37 -13.72
CA PRO A 225 -24.63 10.54 -15.17
C PRO A 225 -23.20 10.50 -15.72
N ASN A 226 -22.99 9.85 -16.87
CA ASN A 226 -21.70 9.78 -17.54
C ASN A 226 -20.56 9.20 -16.68
N LEU A 227 -20.86 8.39 -15.67
CA LEU A 227 -19.83 7.67 -14.91
C LEU A 227 -19.09 6.71 -15.84
N LEU A 228 -17.77 6.79 -15.82
CA LEU A 228 -16.88 5.90 -16.56
C LEU A 228 -16.33 4.83 -15.62
N ILE A 229 -16.08 3.62 -16.15
CA ILE A 229 -15.55 2.50 -15.37
C ILE A 229 -14.27 1.99 -16.02
N ALA A 230 -13.22 1.86 -15.22
CA ALA A 230 -11.94 1.28 -15.61
C ALA A 230 -11.65 0.02 -14.77
N SER A 231 -11.20 -1.04 -15.42
CA SER A 231 -10.90 -2.34 -14.79
C SER A 231 -9.41 -2.68 -14.94
N PRO A 232 -8.50 -2.05 -14.17
CA PRO A 232 -7.09 -2.38 -14.21
C PRO A 232 -6.87 -3.83 -13.76
N THR A 233 -6.24 -4.65 -14.61
CA THR A 233 -6.10 -6.09 -14.37
C THR A 233 -4.96 -6.46 -13.43
N ASP A 234 -4.10 -5.51 -13.08
CA ASP A 234 -2.94 -5.73 -12.21
C ASP A 234 -2.52 -4.44 -11.50
N VAL A 235 -1.61 -4.58 -10.54
CA VAL A 235 -1.17 -3.47 -9.67
C VAL A 235 -0.39 -2.37 -10.41
N GLY A 236 0.34 -2.70 -11.47
CA GLY A 236 1.11 -1.71 -12.22
C GLY A 236 0.19 -0.84 -13.07
N LYS A 237 -0.81 -1.45 -13.70
CA LYS A 237 -1.90 -0.74 -14.41
C LYS A 237 -2.73 0.13 -13.46
N LEU A 238 -3.06 -0.39 -12.27
CA LEU A 238 -3.76 0.38 -11.24
C LEU A 238 -2.93 1.60 -10.81
N ALA A 239 -1.65 1.40 -10.50
CA ALA A 239 -0.75 2.49 -10.10
C ALA A 239 -0.60 3.52 -11.22
N ALA A 240 -0.44 3.09 -12.48
CA ALA A 240 -0.36 3.98 -13.63
C ALA A 240 -1.66 4.79 -13.85
N LEU A 241 -2.83 4.16 -13.70
CA LEU A 241 -4.11 4.88 -13.79
C LEU A 241 -4.23 5.94 -12.69
N ILE A 242 -3.91 5.59 -11.44
CA ILE A 242 -3.92 6.53 -10.31
C ILE A 242 -2.94 7.68 -10.55
N ALA A 243 -1.74 7.40 -11.06
CA ALA A 243 -0.70 8.41 -11.33
C ALA A 243 -1.14 9.47 -12.36
N THR A 244 -2.10 9.13 -13.21
CA THR A 244 -2.61 10.03 -14.26
C THR A 244 -3.88 10.78 -13.88
N ALA A 245 -4.48 10.49 -12.72
CA ALA A 245 -5.67 11.19 -12.24
C ALA A 245 -5.30 12.54 -11.60
N ASN A 246 -6.21 13.52 -11.66
CA ASN A 246 -6.03 14.81 -10.98
C ASN A 246 -6.26 14.69 -9.47
N LEU A 247 -7.24 13.86 -9.10
CA LEU A 247 -7.63 13.57 -7.73
C LEU A 247 -8.03 12.10 -7.64
N PHE A 248 -7.51 11.43 -6.62
CA PHE A 248 -7.86 10.07 -6.27
C PHE A 248 -8.64 10.07 -4.96
N ILE A 249 -9.91 9.68 -5.02
CA ILE A 249 -10.78 9.52 -3.86
C ILE A 249 -10.93 8.04 -3.60
N CYS A 250 -10.53 7.57 -2.43
CA CYS A 250 -10.56 6.15 -2.12
C CYS A 250 -11.13 5.87 -0.74
N ALA A 251 -11.87 4.78 -0.60
CA ALA A 251 -12.03 4.18 0.71
C ALA A 251 -10.74 3.46 1.15
N GLU A 252 -10.63 3.18 2.44
CA GLU A 252 -9.51 2.44 3.01
C GLU A 252 -9.22 1.13 2.25
N GLY A 253 -7.93 0.81 2.10
CA GLY A 253 -7.46 -0.40 1.44
C GLY A 253 -6.12 -0.21 0.74
N ASP A 254 -5.63 -1.28 0.11
CA ASP A 254 -4.32 -1.34 -0.51
C ASP A 254 -4.09 -0.24 -1.58
N ALA A 255 -5.13 0.13 -2.33
CA ALA A 255 -5.06 1.14 -3.38
C ALA A 255 -4.68 2.54 -2.86
N MET A 256 -5.02 2.83 -1.60
CA MET A 256 -4.69 4.09 -0.94
C MET A 256 -3.16 4.35 -0.95
N GLN A 257 -2.37 3.30 -0.68
CA GLN A 257 -0.91 3.42 -0.66
C GLN A 257 -0.33 3.66 -2.05
N PHE A 258 -0.96 3.15 -3.12
CA PHE A 258 -0.55 3.49 -4.49
C PHE A 258 -0.74 4.97 -4.77
N GLY A 259 -1.86 5.58 -4.35
CA GLY A 259 -2.08 7.02 -4.49
C GLY A 259 -1.02 7.87 -3.78
N VAL A 260 -0.60 7.44 -2.59
CA VAL A 260 0.55 8.04 -1.90
C VAL A 260 1.83 7.88 -2.74
N ALA A 261 2.14 6.66 -3.17
CA ALA A 261 3.39 6.31 -3.84
C ALA A 261 3.60 6.96 -5.21
N VAL A 262 2.53 7.20 -5.97
CA VAL A 262 2.61 7.83 -7.30
C VAL A 262 2.50 9.36 -7.25
N GLY A 263 2.23 9.94 -6.08
CA GLY A 263 2.20 11.39 -5.91
C GLY A 263 0.85 12.06 -6.23
N THR A 264 -0.21 11.32 -6.53
CA THR A 264 -1.54 11.88 -6.84
C THR A 264 -2.16 12.56 -5.63
N ALA A 265 -2.92 13.64 -5.83
CA ALA A 265 -3.74 14.22 -4.76
C ALA A 265 -4.77 13.20 -4.28
N LEU A 266 -4.88 13.02 -2.98
CA LEU A 266 -5.61 11.90 -2.36
C LEU A 266 -6.62 12.41 -1.34
N VAL A 267 -7.84 11.89 -1.39
CA VAL A 267 -8.80 11.98 -0.28
C VAL A 267 -9.20 10.57 0.13
N ALA A 268 -8.75 10.14 1.31
CA ALA A 268 -9.04 8.82 1.85
C ALA A 268 -10.25 8.83 2.80
N ILE A 269 -11.13 7.85 2.69
CA ILE A 269 -12.26 7.62 3.61
C ILE A 269 -11.92 6.41 4.48
N LEU A 270 -11.68 6.66 5.77
CA LEU A 270 -11.12 5.68 6.70
C LEU A 270 -12.14 5.26 7.76
N SER A 271 -12.11 3.99 8.15
CA SER A 271 -12.83 3.54 9.34
C SER A 271 -12.17 4.06 10.61
N ALA A 272 -12.88 3.95 11.73
CA ALA A 272 -12.33 4.30 13.03
C ALA A 272 -11.14 3.41 13.44
N ALA A 273 -11.04 2.21 12.87
CA ALA A 273 -9.97 1.25 13.16
C ALA A 273 -8.67 1.55 12.40
N THR A 274 -8.73 2.28 11.29
CA THR A 274 -7.56 2.60 10.46
C THR A 274 -6.94 3.92 10.89
N SER A 275 -5.74 3.89 11.46
CA SER A 275 -5.03 5.09 11.88
C SER A 275 -4.48 5.87 10.68
N ALA A 276 -5.06 7.03 10.37
CA ALA A 276 -4.56 7.93 9.34
C ALA A 276 -3.07 8.27 9.53
N LYS A 277 -2.66 8.59 10.77
CA LYS A 277 -1.27 8.97 11.07
C LYS A 277 -0.27 7.85 10.77
N VAL A 278 -0.67 6.59 10.97
CA VAL A 278 0.18 5.42 10.75
C VAL A 278 0.24 5.03 9.28
N PHE A 279 -0.85 5.19 8.53
CA PHE A 279 -0.95 4.71 7.15
C PHE A 279 -0.83 5.80 6.08
N LEU A 280 -0.91 7.08 6.42
CA LEU A 280 -0.82 8.18 5.47
C LEU A 280 0.22 9.21 5.91
N PRO A 281 0.95 9.83 4.97
CA PRO A 281 1.83 10.96 5.28
C PRO A 281 0.98 12.23 5.48
N ILE A 282 0.28 12.33 6.60
CA ILE A 282 -0.71 13.39 6.90
C ILE A 282 -0.14 14.81 6.92
N ALA A 283 1.18 14.96 6.91
CA ALA A 283 1.85 16.25 6.77
C ALA A 283 1.84 16.78 5.31
N GLU A 284 1.63 15.92 4.32
CA GLU A 284 1.56 16.30 2.91
C GLU A 284 0.19 16.92 2.58
N LYS A 285 0.16 18.19 2.16
CA LYS A 285 -1.09 18.89 1.81
C LYS A 285 -1.94 18.20 0.75
N ARG A 286 -1.32 17.45 -0.16
CA ARG A 286 -2.02 16.68 -1.20
C ARG A 286 -2.74 15.44 -0.64
N VAL A 287 -2.40 14.99 0.56
CA VAL A 287 -2.96 13.80 1.22
C VAL A 287 -3.94 14.27 2.29
N LYS A 288 -5.22 14.11 1.99
CA LYS A 288 -6.32 14.42 2.88
C LYS A 288 -7.07 13.15 3.26
N TYR A 289 -7.77 13.20 4.38
CA TYR A 289 -8.59 12.08 4.81
C TYR A 289 -9.81 12.55 5.59
N VAL A 290 -10.82 11.69 5.61
CA VAL A 290 -11.97 11.73 6.53
C VAL A 290 -12.00 10.40 7.24
N GLN A 291 -12.19 10.43 8.56
CA GLN A 291 -12.17 9.23 9.39
C GLN A 291 -13.45 9.13 10.20
N ALA A 292 -14.03 7.93 10.26
CA ALA A 292 -15.16 7.64 11.13
C ALA A 292 -14.76 7.80 12.61
N ILE A 293 -15.68 8.26 13.43
CA ILE A 293 -15.47 8.40 14.88
C ILE A 293 -15.48 7.01 15.53
N ALA A 294 -14.76 6.83 16.64
CA ALA A 294 -14.78 5.58 17.39
C ALA A 294 -16.22 5.09 17.67
N GLY A 295 -16.50 3.84 17.30
CA GLY A 295 -17.84 3.24 17.41
C GLY A 295 -18.75 3.46 16.20
N GLN A 296 -18.35 4.28 15.23
CA GLN A 296 -19.05 4.44 13.96
C GLN A 296 -18.43 3.55 12.86
N SER A 297 -19.27 3.18 11.91
CA SER A 297 -18.87 2.55 10.67
C SER A 297 -18.54 3.61 9.61
N LEU A 298 -17.88 3.19 8.52
CA LEU A 298 -17.68 4.04 7.35
C LEU A 298 -18.99 4.63 6.81
N LYS A 299 -20.10 3.89 6.94
CA LYS A 299 -21.42 4.31 6.44
C LYS A 299 -21.97 5.54 7.14
N ASP A 300 -21.50 5.81 8.35
CA ASP A 300 -21.95 6.92 9.17
C ASP A 300 -21.23 8.24 8.81
N ILE A 301 -20.22 8.20 7.93
CA ILE A 301 -19.55 9.41 7.43
C ILE A 301 -20.44 10.08 6.38
N PRO A 302 -20.95 11.30 6.62
CA PRO A 302 -21.76 12.01 5.65
C PRO A 302 -20.94 12.38 4.40
N PRO A 303 -21.48 12.25 3.18
CA PRO A 303 -20.77 12.61 1.96
C PRO A 303 -20.36 14.10 1.95
N GLN A 304 -21.12 14.97 2.62
CA GLN A 304 -20.79 16.39 2.75
C GLN A 304 -19.49 16.63 3.53
N THR A 305 -19.14 15.75 4.48
CA THR A 305 -17.86 15.80 5.19
C THR A 305 -16.70 15.48 4.25
N VAL A 306 -16.88 14.50 3.35
CA VAL A 306 -15.90 14.16 2.31
C VAL A 306 -15.74 15.31 1.32
N LEU A 307 -16.85 15.88 0.86
CA LEU A 307 -16.86 17.04 -0.05
C LEU A 307 -16.18 18.26 0.59
N ALA A 308 -16.49 18.59 1.84
CA ALA A 308 -15.83 19.68 2.55
C ALA A 308 -14.30 19.49 2.59
N LYS A 309 -13.84 18.24 2.78
CA LYS A 309 -12.41 17.92 2.77
C LYS A 309 -11.79 18.04 1.37
N ILE A 310 -12.49 17.60 0.32
CA ILE A 310 -12.06 17.76 -1.08
C ILE A 310 -11.80 19.24 -1.39
N TRP A 311 -12.73 20.12 -1.02
CA TRP A 311 -12.70 21.56 -1.33
C TRP A 311 -11.86 22.41 -0.34
N GLU A 312 -11.30 21.82 0.71
CA GLU A 312 -10.41 22.49 1.65
C GLU A 312 -9.15 23.05 0.94
N SER A 313 -8.75 24.29 1.22
CA SER A 313 -7.61 24.97 0.57
C SER A 313 -6.27 24.67 1.24
#